data_AF-A0A846Q3M5-F1
#
_entry.id   AF-A0A846Q3M5-F1
#
_cell.length_a   1.000
_cell.length_b   1.000
_cell.length_c   1.000
_cell.angle_alpha   90.00
_cell.angle_beta   90.00
_cell.angle_gamma   90.00
#
_symmetry.space_group_name_H-M   'P 1'
#
loop_
_entity.id
_entity.type
_entity.pdbx_description
1 polymer ?
#
loop_
_entity_poly.entity_id
_entity_poly.type
_entity_poly.pdbx_seq_one_letter_code
_entity_poly.pdbx_strand_id
1 'polypeptide(L)' 'LDIGPKTIEKYREILREAKTIIWAGPMGVFEWENFSKGTEEIAKFMANSNVLSVVGGGESASAAEKFNVADR' A
#
# COMPACT_ATOMS: atom_id res chain seq x y z
N LEU A 1 12.68 5.73 -7.15
CA LEU A 1 12.48 4.28 -7.21
C LEU A 1 11.41 3.81 -6.22
N ASP A 2 11.15 4.60 -5.17
CA ASP A 2 10.02 4.45 -4.26
C ASP A 2 9.49 5.84 -3.89
N ILE A 3 8.29 5.93 -3.32
CA ILE A 3 7.72 7.19 -2.84
C ILE A 3 8.39 7.65 -1.54
N GLY A 4 8.59 8.96 -1.43
CA GLY A 4 9.19 9.58 -0.25
C GLY A 4 8.21 9.79 0.91
N PRO A 5 8.71 10.12 2.12
CA PRO A 5 7.90 10.25 3.33
C PRO A 5 6.75 11.27 3.21
N LYS A 6 6.98 12.40 2.53
CA LYS A 6 5.94 13.42 2.29
C LYS A 6 4.80 12.92 1.41
N THR A 7 5.11 12.06 0.43
CA THR A 7 4.10 11.46 -0.45
C THR A 7 3.28 10.42 0.31
N ILE A 8 3.94 9.62 1.15
CA ILE A 8 3.27 8.64 2.03
C ILE A 8 2.27 9.34 2.94
N GLU A 9 2.68 10.43 3.59
CA GLU A 9 1.82 11.22 4.48
C GLU A 9 0.60 11.78 3.73
N LYS A 10 0.83 12.42 2.57
CA LYS A 10 -0.25 12.93 1.73
C LYS A 10 -1.22 11.85 1.26
N TYR A 11 -0.71 10.67 0.89
CA TYR A 11 -1.56 9.55 0.49
C TYR A 11 -2.40 9.05 1.66
N ARG A 12 -1.83 8.96 2.86
CA ARG A 12 -2.60 8.58 4.06
C ARG A 12 -3.74 9.54 4.34
N GLU A 13 -3.51 10.85 4.22
CA GLU A 13 -4.57 11.85 4.39
C GLU A 13 -5.73 11.62 3.42
N ILE A 14 -5.42 11.41 2.14
CA ILE A 14 -6.43 11.15 1.10
C ILE A 14 -7.16 9.82 1.36
N LEU A 15 -6.41 8.76 1.70
CA LEU A 15 -6.98 7.43 1.91
C LEU A 15 -7.85 7.35 3.19
N ARG A 16 -7.62 8.20 4.20
CA ARG A 16 -8.50 8.29 5.39
C ARG A 16 -9.91 8.76 5.05
N GLU A 17 -10.05 9.61 4.03
CA GLU A 17 -11.34 10.14 3.60
C GLU A 17 -12.05 9.21 2.61
N ALA A 18 -11.35 8.19 2.10
CA ALA A 18 -11.90 7.26 1.14
C ALA A 18 -12.90 6.29 1.79
N LYS A 19 -14.00 6.02 1.08
CA LYS A 19 -14.97 4.97 1.47
C LYS A 19 -14.66 3.62 0.84
N THR A 20 -13.93 3.63 -0.28
CA THR A 20 -13.49 2.45 -1.00
C THR A 20 -12.12 2.76 -1.60
N ILE A 21 -11.19 1.81 -1.52
CA ILE A 21 -9.85 1.91 -2.09
C ILE A 21 -9.65 0.76 -3.07
N ILE A 22 -9.15 1.07 -4.27
CA ILE A 22 -8.73 0.07 -5.25
C ILE A 22 -7.22 0.23 -5.41
N TRP A 23 -6.46 -0.80 -5.05
CA TRP A 23 -5.01 -0.79 -5.12
C TRP A 23 -4.51 -1.72 -6.23
N ALA A 24 -3.91 -1.14 -7.27
CA ALA A 24 -3.45 -1.85 -8.46
C ALA A 24 -2.02 -1.43 -8.85
N GLY A 25 -1.05 -1.77 -8.00
CA GLY A 25 0.38 -1.69 -8.27
C GLY A 25 1.18 -1.15 -7.07
N PRO A 26 2.41 -1.64 -6.83
CA PRO A 26 3.26 -1.14 -5.75
C PRO A 26 3.67 0.32 -5.99
N MET A 27 4.11 1.00 -4.92
CA MET A 27 4.53 2.41 -4.96
C MET A 27 5.99 2.59 -5.38
N GLY A 28 6.72 1.49 -5.53
CA GLY A 28 8.13 1.43 -5.88
C GLY A 28 8.56 0.01 -6.21
N VAL A 29 9.87 -0.19 -6.38
CA VAL A 29 10.48 -1.51 -6.61
C VAL A 29 10.53 -2.30 -5.29
N PHE A 30 9.36 -2.77 -4.86
CA PHE A 30 9.14 -3.33 -3.53
C PHE A 30 9.94 -4.61 -3.24
N GLU A 31 10.45 -5.27 -4.28
CA GLU A 31 11.36 -6.41 -4.19
C GLU A 31 12.69 -6.03 -3.55
N TRP A 32 13.14 -4.78 -3.68
CA TRP A 32 14.38 -4.26 -3.10
C TRP A 32 14.08 -3.52 -1.79
N GLU A 33 14.74 -3.92 -0.70
CA GLU A 33 14.49 -3.40 0.66
C GLU A 33 14.62 -1.87 0.74
N ASN A 34 15.56 -1.27 0.02
CA ASN A 34 15.75 0.18 -0.03
C ASN A 34 14.58 0.95 -0.68
N PHE A 35 13.69 0.24 -1.39
CA PHE A 35 12.59 0.81 -2.18
C PHE A 35 11.23 0.14 -1.89
N SER A 36 11.13 -0.59 -0.77
CA SER A 36 9.90 -1.28 -0.36
C SER A 36 9.05 -0.48 0.63
N LYS A 37 9.63 0.55 1.26
CA LYS A 37 9.04 1.24 2.40
C LYS A 37 7.75 1.97 2.05
N GLY A 38 7.68 2.64 0.91
CA GLY A 38 6.48 3.32 0.46
C GLY A 38 5.32 2.36 0.23
N THR A 39 5.59 1.23 -0.43
CA THR A 39 4.62 0.17 -0.65
C THR A 39 4.13 -0.44 0.66
N GLU A 40 5.06 -0.75 1.57
CA GLU A 40 4.76 -1.30 2.90
C GLU A 40 3.88 -0.36 3.73
N GLU A 41 4.23 0.93 3.79
CA GLU A 41 3.52 1.92 4.61
C GLU A 41 2.09 2.16 4.13
N ILE A 42 1.84 2.07 2.81
CA ILE A 42 0.49 2.17 2.24
C ILE A 42 -0.28 0.87 2.44
N ALA A 43 0.33 -0.29 2.19
CA ALA A 43 -0.28 -1.60 2.41
C ALA A 43 -0.73 -1.77 3.87
N LYS A 44 0.15 -1.45 4.83
CA LYS A 44 -0.17 -1.46 6.26
C LYS A 44 -1.25 -0.44 6.63
N PHE A 45 -1.26 0.74 6.00
CA PHE A 45 -2.31 1.71 6.27
C PHE A 45 -3.69 1.19 5.86
N MET A 46 -3.80 0.64 4.64
CA MET A 46 -5.07 0.09 4.14
C MET A 46 -5.55 -1.08 5.00
N ALA A 47 -4.64 -2.00 5.35
CA ALA A 47 -4.93 -3.17 6.18
C ALA A 47 -5.30 -2.89 7.64
N ASN A 48 -5.07 -1.66 8.12
CA ASN A 48 -5.52 -1.22 9.45
C ASN A 48 -6.68 -0.21 9.37
N SER A 49 -7.18 0.07 8.16
CA SER A 49 -8.31 0.96 7.95
C SER A 49 -9.61 0.15 7.87
N ASN A 50 -10.72 0.72 8.35
CA ASN A 50 -12.06 0.11 8.20
C ASN A 50 -12.68 0.38 6.82
N VAL A 51 -11.85 0.69 5.82
CA VAL A 51 -12.28 1.06 4.46
C VAL A 51 -12.32 -0.20 3.60
N LEU A 52 -13.33 -0.32 2.75
CA LEU A 52 -13.38 -1.42 1.79
C LEU A 52 -12.18 -1.29 0.82
N SER A 53 -11.20 -2.18 0.94
CA SER A 53 -10.04 -2.23 0.05
C SER A 53 -10.12 -3.42 -0.90
N VAL A 54 -9.91 -3.15 -2.20
CA VAL A 54 -9.79 -4.17 -3.23
C VAL A 54 -8.37 -4.13 -3.77
N VAL A 55 -7.62 -5.21 -3.58
CA VAL A 55 -6.25 -5.35 -4.11
C VAL A 55 -6.31 -6.12 -5.41
N GLY A 56 -5.80 -5.52 -6.49
CA GLY A 56 -5.78 -6.09 -7.83
C GLY A 56 -4.37 -6.11 -8.42
N GLY A 57 -4.12 -7.08 -9.30
CA GLY A 57 -2.83 -7.28 -9.97
C GLY A 57 -1.85 -8.14 -9.17
N GLY A 58 -1.07 -8.96 -9.89
CA GLY A 58 -0.16 -9.95 -9.28
C GLY A 58 0.92 -9.33 -8.40
N GLU A 59 1.43 -8.16 -8.77
CA GLU A 59 2.46 -7.46 -7.98
C GLU A 59 1.92 -6.86 -6.68
N SER A 60 0.71 -6.28 -6.70
CA SER A 60 0.07 -5.77 -5.47
C SER A 60 -0.29 -6.89 -4.50
N ALA A 61 -0.76 -8.03 -5.02
CA ALA A 61 -1.04 -9.21 -4.21
C ALA A 61 0.25 -9.76 -3.58
N SER A 62 1.33 -9.88 -4.37
CA SER A 62 2.64 -10.29 -3.87
C SER A 62 3.19 -9.33 -2.80
N ALA A 63 2.97 -8.03 -2.95
CA ALA A 63 3.31 -7.03 -1.94
C ALA A 63 2.48 -7.21 -0.66
N ALA A 64 1.17 -7.44 -0.77
CA ALA A 64 0.31 -7.68 0.39
C ALA A 64 0.73 -8.94 1.17
N GLU A 65 1.10 -10.02 0.48
CA GLU A 65 1.66 -11.23 1.09
C GLU A 65 3.01 -10.95 1.76
N LYS A 66 3.95 -10.28 1.06
CA LYS A 66 5.28 -9.94 1.59
C LYS A 66 5.19 -9.15 2.90
N PHE A 67 4.21 -8.27 3.04
CA PHE A 67 4.01 -7.45 4.24
C PHE A 67 3.03 -8.05 5.25
N ASN A 68 2.56 -9.29 5.05
CA ASN A 68 1.64 -10.01 5.91
C ASN A 68 0.32 -9.26 6.16
N VAL A 69 -0.24 -8.68 5.11
CA VAL A 69 -1.51 -7.92 5.15
C VAL A 69 -2.57 -8.46 4.18
N ALA A 70 -2.32 -9.59 3.52
CA ALA A 70 -3.24 -10.17 2.55
C ALA A 70 -4.59 -10.61 3.16
N ASP A 71 -4.60 -11.04 4.42
CA ASP A 71 -5.80 -11.54 5.11
C ASP A 71 -6.57 -10.45 5.91
N ARG A 72 -6.21 -9.19 5.73
CA ARG A 72 -6.75 -8.06 6.51
C ARG A 72 -7.74 -7.21 5.72
#